data_AF-E6TLY1-F1
#
_entry.id   AF-E6TLY1-F1
#
_cell.length_a   1.000
_cell.length_b   1.000
_cell.length_c   1.000
_cell.angle_alpha   90.00
_cell.angle_beta   90.00
_cell.angle_gamma   90.00
#
_symmetry.space_group_name_H-M   'P 1'
#
loop_
_entity.id
_entity.type
_entity.pdbx_description
1 polymer ?
#
loop_
_entity_poly.entity_id
_entity_poly.type
_entity_poly.pdbx_seq_one_letter_code
_entity_poly.pdbx_strand_id
1 'polypeptide(L)'
;MGFLKQDAPVVDYAEWSKGTRAERIVPMARHWAEVGFGTPVVMHLFYVVKILLYALVAWLIVLSTSGIDGFTNVADWYHEPIVYQKVVFYTMLFEIVGLGCGFGPLNNRFFPPMGSVLYWLRPRTIRLPPWPNRVPLTAGDSRTPFDVALYGALLVALLFALFSDGTGPISEIGSEVGVLPVWQTATIIGLLVLAGLRDKVLFLAARGEVYGSLAVCFLFSGADIIIAAKLVCLVIWIGAATSKLNKHFPFVISTMMSNNPVIRPRSIKRKFFEHFPDDLRPGRASRVLAHFSTAIEMLVPLVLFFSHGGWPTAIAAFVMLVFHFGILSAIPMGVPLEWNVFMMFSVLALFVGNAGIGIGDLQSPWPIVLFAVVAGTVVIGNLFPRKVSFLPGMRYYAGNWDTTLWCVKPSASDKITNGIVAIASMPAAQMEKFYGSKETAEMYQYMGYAFRSFNTHGRAMFTLAHRLMADGNEADYVLTDGERICSTAIGWNFGDGHMHNEQLIAALQKRCHFEPGEVRVLILDAQPIHKQRQEYRLVDAATGEFERGYVMVADMVTRQPWDDTVPAHITWQKGS
;
A
#
# COMPACT_ATOMS: atom_id res chain seq x y z
N MET A 1 -8.28 8.92 24.00
CA MET A 1 -7.47 9.70 23.03
C MET A 1 -7.28 11.12 23.55
N GLY A 2 -6.06 11.45 23.94
CA GLY A 2 -5.66 12.82 24.26
C GLY A 2 -5.44 13.67 22.99
N PHE A 3 -5.49 14.99 23.13
CA PHE A 3 -5.25 15.90 22.01
C PHE A 3 -3.78 15.87 21.56
N LEU A 4 -2.85 16.01 22.52
CA LEU A 4 -1.40 16.01 22.29
C LEU A 4 -0.73 14.69 22.71
N LYS A 5 -1.27 14.01 23.72
CA LYS A 5 -0.67 12.79 24.28
C LYS A 5 -1.26 11.55 23.63
N GLN A 6 -0.37 10.61 23.29
CA GLN A 6 -0.76 9.29 22.82
C GLN A 6 -1.44 8.51 23.96
N ASP A 7 -2.49 7.78 23.63
CA ASP A 7 -3.20 6.89 24.55
C ASP A 7 -2.44 5.56 24.59
N ALA A 8 -1.48 5.46 25.51
CA ALA A 8 -0.55 4.35 25.61
C ALA A 8 -1.14 3.18 26.42
N PRO A 9 -0.74 1.93 26.14
CA PRO A 9 -1.10 0.80 27.00
C PRO A 9 -0.49 0.98 28.40
N VAL A 10 -1.25 0.58 29.42
CA VAL A 10 -0.81 0.68 30.83
C VAL A 10 -0.40 -0.71 31.30
N VAL A 11 0.91 -0.91 31.50
CA VAL A 11 1.50 -2.15 32.01
C VAL A 11 2.59 -1.82 33.03
N ASP A 12 2.81 -2.69 34.02
CA ASP A 12 4.05 -2.67 34.81
C ASP A 12 5.17 -3.20 33.91
N TYR A 13 6.07 -2.32 33.49
CA TYR A 13 7.13 -2.67 32.56
C TYR A 13 8.09 -3.73 33.12
N ALA A 14 8.41 -3.66 34.42
CA ALA A 14 9.36 -4.58 35.04
C ALA A 14 8.80 -6.01 35.07
N GLU A 15 7.48 -6.16 35.22
CA GLU A 15 6.83 -7.47 35.17
C GLU A 15 6.50 -7.90 33.75
N TRP A 16 5.95 -7.00 32.94
CA TRP A 16 5.61 -7.28 31.54
C TRP A 16 6.81 -7.73 30.71
N SER A 17 7.98 -7.11 30.90
CA SER A 17 9.20 -7.45 30.15
C SER A 17 9.72 -8.87 30.39
N LYS A 18 9.32 -9.53 31.50
CA LYS A 18 9.72 -10.90 31.82
C LYS A 18 8.91 -11.97 31.07
N GLY A 19 7.74 -11.61 30.54
CA GLY A 19 6.87 -12.54 29.83
C GLY A 19 7.46 -12.97 28.48
N THR A 20 6.97 -14.09 27.97
CA THR A 20 7.20 -14.53 26.59
C THR A 20 6.65 -13.50 25.59
N ARG A 21 7.11 -13.55 24.33
CA ARG A 21 6.60 -12.68 23.26
C ARG A 21 5.08 -12.73 23.16
N ALA A 22 4.48 -13.92 23.26
CA ALA A 22 3.04 -14.13 23.24
C ALA A 22 2.33 -13.42 24.42
N GLU A 23 2.80 -13.65 25.66
CA GLU A 23 2.23 -13.02 26.86
C GLU A 23 2.32 -11.49 26.80
N ARG A 24 3.43 -10.97 26.27
CA ARG A 24 3.67 -9.54 26.11
C ARG A 24 2.74 -8.90 25.07
N ILE A 25 2.29 -9.64 24.05
CA ILE A 25 1.32 -9.18 23.05
C ILE A 25 -0.09 -9.06 23.63
N VAL A 26 -0.49 -9.89 24.62
CA VAL A 26 -1.85 -9.91 25.18
C VAL A 26 -2.35 -8.52 25.62
N PRO A 27 -1.67 -7.78 26.53
CA PRO A 27 -2.14 -6.46 26.95
C PRO A 27 -2.13 -5.43 25.81
N MET A 28 -1.18 -5.54 24.87
CA MET A 28 -1.08 -4.66 23.71
C MET A 28 -2.25 -4.87 22.75
N ALA A 29 -2.62 -6.14 22.48
CA ALA A 29 -3.76 -6.48 21.64
C ALA A 29 -5.08 -6.03 22.28
N ARG A 30 -5.26 -6.23 23.59
CA ARG A 30 -6.44 -5.74 24.30
C ARG A 30 -6.55 -4.21 24.24
N HIS A 31 -5.45 -3.49 24.41
CA HIS A 31 -5.41 -2.03 24.24
C HIS A 31 -5.78 -1.62 22.81
N TRP A 32 -5.19 -2.27 21.81
CA TRP A 32 -5.46 -1.99 20.40
C TRP A 32 -6.93 -2.20 20.03
N ALA A 33 -7.57 -3.23 20.57
CA ALA A 33 -8.98 -3.50 20.32
C ALA A 33 -9.89 -2.36 20.80
N GLU A 34 -9.47 -1.59 21.80
CA GLU A 34 -10.23 -0.45 22.34
C GLU A 34 -9.82 0.90 21.77
N VAL A 35 -8.55 1.08 21.40
CA VAL A 35 -7.99 2.42 21.13
C VAL A 35 -7.19 2.47 19.83
N GLY A 36 -6.92 1.34 19.18
CA GLY A 36 -5.99 1.25 18.05
C GLY A 36 -4.56 1.52 18.49
N PHE A 37 -3.77 2.19 17.65
CA PHE A 37 -2.40 2.61 18.00
C PHE A 37 -2.36 3.66 19.13
N GLY A 38 -3.50 4.26 19.47
CA GLY A 38 -3.58 5.32 20.47
C GLY A 38 -3.16 6.70 19.96
N THR A 39 -2.98 6.84 18.65
CA THR A 39 -2.48 8.04 17.96
C THR A 39 -3.16 9.34 18.47
N PRO A 40 -2.40 10.39 18.81
CA PRO A 40 -2.95 11.67 19.22
C PRO A 40 -3.90 12.28 18.19
N VAL A 41 -4.90 13.06 18.64
CA VAL A 41 -5.85 13.72 17.74
C VAL A 41 -5.14 14.69 16.79
N VAL A 42 -4.12 15.41 17.27
CA VAL A 42 -3.33 16.34 16.43
C VAL A 42 -2.71 15.67 15.20
N MET A 43 -2.29 14.40 15.33
CA MET A 43 -1.74 13.65 14.20
C MET A 43 -2.81 13.31 13.15
N HIS A 44 -4.04 13.03 13.57
CA HIS A 44 -5.15 12.84 12.62
C HIS A 44 -5.49 14.15 11.90
N LEU A 45 -5.50 15.28 12.62
CA LEU A 45 -5.74 16.61 12.02
C LEU A 45 -4.66 16.98 11.00
N PHE A 46 -3.40 16.60 11.25
CA PHE A 46 -2.32 16.78 10.27
C PHE A 46 -2.64 16.10 8.94
N TYR A 47 -3.16 14.86 8.96
CA TYR A 47 -3.54 14.16 7.73
C TYR A 47 -4.80 14.75 7.07
N VAL A 48 -5.73 15.30 7.85
CA VAL A 48 -6.86 16.06 7.29
C VAL A 48 -6.36 17.29 6.54
N VAL A 49 -5.47 18.09 7.15
CA VAL A 49 -4.86 19.27 6.51
C VAL A 49 -4.08 18.86 5.26
N LYS A 50 -3.30 17.78 5.33
CA LYS A 50 -2.57 17.24 4.17
C LYS A 50 -3.51 16.94 2.99
N ILE A 51 -4.66 16.32 3.25
CA ILE A 51 -5.64 15.99 2.22
C ILE A 51 -6.31 17.23 1.64
N LEU A 52 -6.66 18.20 2.48
CA LEU A 52 -7.19 19.49 2.01
C LEU A 52 -6.18 20.23 1.13
N LEU A 53 -4.90 20.21 1.51
CA LEU A 53 -3.82 20.79 0.70
C LEU A 53 -3.60 20.03 -0.60
N TYR A 54 -3.65 18.69 -0.58
CA TYR A 54 -3.58 17.87 -1.80
C TYR A 54 -4.70 18.25 -2.78
N ALA A 55 -5.94 18.34 -2.29
CA ALA A 55 -7.08 18.74 -3.11
C ALA A 55 -6.94 20.19 -3.62
N LEU A 56 -6.52 21.12 -2.76
CA LEU A 56 -6.33 22.53 -3.13
C LEU A 56 -5.23 22.70 -4.18
N VAL A 57 -4.09 22.01 -4.04
CA VAL A 57 -2.99 22.10 -5.02
C VAL A 57 -3.42 21.51 -6.37
N ALA A 58 -4.11 20.36 -6.37
CA ALA A 58 -4.72 19.82 -7.59
C ALA A 58 -5.64 20.85 -8.26
N TRP A 59 -6.49 21.49 -7.47
CA TRP A 59 -7.41 22.54 -7.93
C TRP A 59 -6.69 23.72 -8.58
N LEU A 60 -5.64 24.22 -7.93
CA LEU A 60 -4.86 25.35 -8.44
C LEU A 60 -4.09 25.01 -9.73
N ILE A 61 -3.60 23.78 -9.85
CA ILE A 61 -2.95 23.29 -11.09
C ILE A 61 -3.97 23.20 -12.23
N VAL A 62 -5.19 22.76 -11.93
CA VAL A 62 -6.26 22.69 -12.93
C VAL A 62 -6.64 24.10 -13.41
N LEU A 63 -6.84 25.04 -12.48
CA LEU A 63 -7.16 26.44 -12.78
C LEU A 63 -6.02 27.20 -13.47
N SER A 64 -4.80 26.67 -13.51
CA SER A 64 -3.72 27.26 -14.31
C SER A 64 -3.76 26.84 -15.77
N THR A 65 -4.82 26.15 -16.22
CA THR A 65 -5.00 25.70 -17.61
C THR A 65 -5.83 26.73 -18.36
N SER A 66 -5.35 27.15 -19.52
CA SER A 66 -6.10 28.05 -20.41
C SER A 66 -7.46 27.44 -20.78
N GLY A 67 -8.54 28.20 -20.56
CA GLY A 67 -9.92 27.74 -20.79
C GLY A 67 -10.60 27.08 -19.59
N ILE A 68 -9.90 26.93 -18.46
CA ILE A 68 -10.48 26.43 -17.21
C ILE A 68 -10.52 27.57 -16.18
N ASP A 69 -11.69 28.18 -16.03
CA ASP A 69 -11.90 29.34 -15.17
C ASP A 69 -12.97 29.11 -14.10
N GLY A 70 -12.94 29.92 -13.04
CA GLY A 70 -13.95 29.91 -12.00
C GLY A 70 -13.62 28.99 -10.83
N PHE A 71 -12.97 29.57 -9.81
CA PHE A 71 -12.54 28.84 -8.59
C PHE A 71 -13.69 28.09 -7.90
N THR A 72 -14.89 28.66 -7.88
CA THR A 72 -16.09 28.08 -7.25
C THR A 72 -17.09 27.51 -8.24
N ASN A 73 -16.93 27.78 -9.54
CA ASN A 73 -17.89 27.37 -10.57
C ASN A 73 -17.50 26.03 -11.20
N VAL A 74 -17.39 25.02 -10.33
CA VAL A 74 -16.77 23.72 -10.63
C VAL A 74 -17.52 22.93 -11.68
N ALA A 75 -18.85 23.09 -11.70
CA ALA A 75 -19.73 22.38 -12.62
C ALA A 75 -19.35 22.61 -14.09
N ASP A 76 -18.78 23.79 -14.40
CA ASP A 76 -18.46 24.20 -15.76
C ASP A 76 -17.22 23.50 -16.32
N TRP A 77 -16.30 23.02 -15.47
CA TRP A 77 -15.01 22.52 -15.94
C TRP A 77 -14.60 21.15 -15.39
N TYR A 78 -15.19 20.63 -14.31
CA TYR A 78 -14.73 19.37 -13.70
C TYR A 78 -14.80 18.14 -14.62
N HIS A 79 -15.64 18.20 -15.64
CA HIS A 79 -15.89 17.12 -16.60
C HIS A 79 -14.93 17.16 -17.79
N GLU A 80 -14.15 18.23 -17.95
CA GLU A 80 -13.15 18.38 -19.01
C GLU A 80 -12.05 17.30 -18.91
N PRO A 81 -11.74 16.56 -20.00
CA PRO A 81 -10.75 15.48 -19.98
C PRO A 81 -9.36 15.90 -19.49
N ILE A 82 -8.88 17.10 -19.85
CA ILE A 82 -7.58 17.62 -19.36
C ILE A 82 -7.54 17.77 -17.84
N VAL A 83 -8.69 18.05 -17.20
CA VAL A 83 -8.78 18.16 -15.74
C VAL A 83 -8.50 16.80 -15.12
N TYR A 84 -9.16 15.76 -15.64
CA TYR A 84 -8.90 14.39 -15.19
C TYR A 84 -7.43 13.98 -15.44
N GLN A 85 -6.89 14.32 -16.61
CA GLN A 85 -5.49 14.05 -16.99
C GLN A 85 -4.49 14.70 -16.04
N LYS A 86 -4.66 15.99 -15.74
CA LYS A 86 -3.77 16.72 -14.83
C LYS A 86 -3.87 16.18 -13.42
N VAL A 87 -5.06 15.80 -12.94
CA VAL A 87 -5.20 15.18 -11.62
C VAL A 87 -4.53 13.79 -11.56
N VAL A 88 -4.59 13.00 -12.64
CA VAL A 88 -3.84 11.72 -12.75
C VAL A 88 -2.33 11.97 -12.64
N PHE A 89 -1.78 12.89 -13.42
CA PHE A 89 -0.34 13.21 -13.38
C PHE A 89 0.08 13.86 -12.07
N TYR A 90 -0.76 14.71 -11.48
CA TYR A 90 -0.50 15.34 -10.19
C TYR A 90 -0.41 14.28 -9.10
N THR A 91 -1.34 13.32 -9.10
CA THR A 91 -1.36 12.27 -8.08
C THR A 91 -0.19 11.30 -8.26
N MET A 92 0.17 10.97 -9.50
CA MET A 92 1.39 10.20 -9.80
C MET A 92 2.64 10.90 -9.27
N LEU A 93 2.78 12.21 -9.52
CA LEU A 93 3.88 13.02 -9.02
C LEU A 93 3.89 13.02 -7.48
N PHE A 94 2.75 13.28 -6.85
CA PHE A 94 2.60 13.33 -5.39
C PHE A 94 3.03 12.02 -4.72
N GLU A 95 2.64 10.88 -5.29
CA GLU A 95 3.01 9.55 -4.78
C GLU A 95 4.49 9.26 -4.98
N ILE A 96 5.03 9.47 -6.19
CA ILE A 96 6.41 9.11 -6.52
C ILE A 96 7.44 10.00 -5.78
N VAL A 97 7.11 11.25 -5.46
CA VAL A 97 8.00 12.07 -4.61
C VAL A 97 7.98 11.65 -3.14
N GLY A 98 7.00 10.83 -2.72
CA GLY A 98 6.86 10.29 -1.38
C GLY A 98 5.92 11.08 -0.47
N LEU A 99 5.08 11.96 -1.01
CA LEU A 99 4.08 12.70 -0.25
C LEU A 99 2.79 11.92 -0.04
N GLY A 100 2.48 10.92 -0.88
CA GLY A 100 1.28 10.10 -0.76
C GLY A 100 1.33 9.08 0.38
N CYS A 101 1.15 7.81 0.05
CA CYS A 101 1.02 6.73 1.03
C CYS A 101 2.31 6.49 1.86
N GLY A 102 3.45 6.94 1.34
CA GLY A 102 4.78 6.82 1.93
C GLY A 102 5.14 7.86 3.00
N PHE A 103 4.16 8.62 3.52
CA PHE A 103 4.43 9.86 4.28
C PHE A 103 3.96 9.85 5.74
N GLY A 104 4.88 10.20 6.63
CA GLY A 104 4.62 10.58 8.01
C GLY A 104 4.41 9.43 9.02
N PRO A 105 4.10 9.76 10.28
CA PRO A 105 4.16 8.81 11.39
C PRO A 105 3.14 7.66 11.32
N LEU A 106 1.99 7.84 10.65
CA LEU A 106 1.03 6.74 10.45
C LEU A 106 1.54 5.66 9.48
N ASN A 107 2.65 5.92 8.80
CA ASN A 107 3.40 4.92 8.03
C ASN A 107 4.74 4.55 8.73
N ASN A 108 4.85 4.74 10.05
CA ASN A 108 6.05 4.49 10.85
C ASN A 108 7.30 5.28 10.37
N ARG A 109 7.09 6.48 9.80
CA ARG A 109 8.18 7.38 9.37
C ARG A 109 8.18 8.63 10.22
N PHE A 110 9.21 8.75 11.06
CA PHE A 110 9.30 9.84 12.03
C PHE A 110 10.28 10.91 11.57
N PHE A 111 11.50 10.54 11.19
CA PHE A 111 12.52 11.49 10.77
C PHE A 111 13.56 10.87 9.83
N PRO A 112 13.62 11.30 8.54
CA PRO A 112 12.67 12.17 7.86
C PRO A 112 11.28 11.50 7.69
N PRO A 113 10.18 12.27 7.52
CA PRO A 113 8.83 11.72 7.36
C PRO A 113 8.61 11.05 5.99
N MET A 114 9.59 11.11 5.09
CA MET A 114 9.58 10.51 3.76
C MET A 114 10.98 10.06 3.34
N GLY A 115 11.08 9.02 2.51
CA GLY A 115 12.31 8.59 1.86
C GLY A 115 12.29 8.96 0.37
N SER A 116 11.68 8.13 -0.48
CA SER A 116 11.36 8.37 -1.91
C SER A 116 12.36 9.28 -2.64
N VAL A 117 11.99 10.51 -3.00
CA VAL A 117 12.85 11.45 -3.74
C VAL A 117 14.21 11.70 -3.07
N LEU A 118 14.26 11.67 -1.74
CA LEU A 118 15.50 11.84 -0.99
C LEU A 118 16.47 10.67 -1.23
N TYR A 119 15.97 9.46 -1.49
CA TYR A 119 16.76 8.28 -1.83
C TYR A 119 17.05 8.19 -3.34
N TRP A 120 16.03 8.41 -4.17
CA TRP A 120 16.10 8.03 -5.58
C TRP A 120 16.78 9.04 -6.49
N LEU A 121 17.01 10.26 -6.00
CA LEU A 121 17.93 11.22 -6.62
C LEU A 121 19.40 10.99 -6.22
N ARG A 122 19.70 9.91 -5.48
CA ARG A 122 21.06 9.59 -5.02
C ARG A 122 21.58 8.31 -5.69
N PRO A 123 22.76 8.36 -6.32
CA PRO A 123 23.45 7.15 -6.76
C PRO A 123 23.80 6.25 -5.57
N ARG A 124 24.05 4.97 -5.87
CA ARG A 124 24.46 3.90 -4.94
C ARG A 124 23.42 3.45 -3.91
N THR A 125 22.24 4.09 -3.86
CA THR A 125 21.09 3.53 -3.15
C THR A 125 20.65 2.20 -3.77
N ILE A 126 19.95 1.37 -3.00
CA ILE A 126 19.48 0.08 -3.49
C ILE A 126 18.35 0.28 -4.50
N ARG A 127 18.39 -0.52 -5.58
CA ARG A 127 17.28 -0.67 -6.53
C ARG A 127 16.91 -2.13 -6.70
N LEU A 128 15.63 -2.39 -7.00
CA LEU A 128 15.08 -3.74 -7.11
C LEU A 128 14.48 -3.95 -8.51
N PRO A 129 15.31 -4.23 -9.55
CA PRO A 129 14.78 -4.53 -10.88
C PRO A 129 13.82 -5.73 -10.82
N PRO A 130 12.70 -5.73 -11.56
CA PRO A 130 11.72 -6.81 -11.51
C PRO A 130 12.24 -8.12 -12.13
N TRP A 131 13.05 -8.03 -13.18
CA TRP A 131 13.59 -9.20 -13.89
C TRP A 131 15.06 -9.00 -14.30
N PRO A 132 16.00 -8.88 -13.33
CA PRO A 132 17.40 -8.52 -13.59
C PRO A 132 18.14 -9.50 -14.51
N ASN A 133 17.70 -10.76 -14.54
CA ASN A 133 18.33 -11.82 -15.33
C ASN A 133 17.65 -12.03 -16.70
N ARG A 134 16.63 -11.24 -17.03
CA ARG A 134 15.85 -11.41 -18.29
C ARG A 134 15.79 -10.14 -19.13
N VAL A 135 15.69 -8.97 -18.50
CA VAL A 135 15.61 -7.69 -19.23
C VAL A 135 17.02 -7.13 -19.38
N PRO A 136 17.54 -6.97 -20.63
CA PRO A 136 18.86 -6.41 -20.86
C PRO A 136 19.02 -5.05 -20.19
N LEU A 137 20.26 -4.70 -19.83
CA LEU A 137 20.60 -3.42 -19.21
C LEU A 137 19.86 -3.12 -17.89
N THR A 138 19.31 -4.12 -17.18
CA THR A 138 18.65 -3.92 -15.86
C THR A 138 19.36 -4.64 -14.70
N ALA A 139 20.36 -5.48 -14.97
CA ALA A 139 21.07 -6.25 -13.96
C ALA A 139 21.75 -5.36 -12.89
N GLY A 140 21.91 -5.91 -11.68
CA GLY A 140 22.50 -5.23 -10.52
C GLY A 140 21.47 -4.61 -9.58
N ASP A 141 21.94 -4.23 -8.39
CA ASP A 141 21.11 -3.80 -7.25
C ASP A 141 21.46 -2.38 -6.76
N SER A 142 22.38 -1.70 -7.45
CA SER A 142 22.86 -0.36 -7.12
C SER A 142 22.32 0.64 -8.14
N ARG A 143 21.72 1.72 -7.65
CA ARG A 143 21.19 2.82 -8.47
C ARG A 143 22.35 3.58 -9.10
N THR A 144 22.40 3.63 -10.42
CA THR A 144 23.43 4.32 -11.20
C THR A 144 23.04 5.78 -11.45
N PRO A 145 23.97 6.64 -11.92
CA PRO A 145 23.61 7.98 -12.37
C PRO A 145 22.55 7.99 -13.48
N PHE A 146 22.51 6.97 -14.34
CA PHE A 146 21.46 6.82 -15.36
C PHE A 146 20.08 6.61 -14.73
N ASP A 147 19.99 5.78 -13.69
CA ASP A 147 18.71 5.59 -12.96
C ASP A 147 18.23 6.88 -12.30
N VAL A 148 19.17 7.64 -11.73
CA VAL A 148 18.89 8.96 -11.12
C VAL A 148 18.39 9.94 -12.19
N ALA A 149 19.05 9.99 -13.34
CA ALA A 149 18.65 10.85 -14.46
C ALA A 149 17.26 10.46 -15.00
N LEU A 150 16.98 9.17 -15.13
CA LEU A 150 15.69 8.66 -15.59
C LEU A 150 14.55 9.01 -14.63
N TYR A 151 14.78 8.83 -13.32
CA TYR A 151 13.84 9.26 -12.30
C TYR A 151 13.65 10.79 -12.29
N GLY A 152 14.73 11.57 -12.37
CA GLY A 152 14.66 13.03 -12.44
C GLY A 152 13.91 13.52 -13.69
N ALA A 153 14.15 12.90 -14.85
CA ALA A 153 13.45 13.21 -16.09
C ALA A 153 11.95 12.94 -15.98
N LEU A 154 11.54 11.86 -15.32
CA LEU A 154 10.12 11.58 -15.05
C LEU A 154 9.48 12.69 -14.20
N LEU A 155 10.16 13.15 -13.14
CA LEU A 155 9.66 14.25 -12.30
C LEU A 155 9.51 15.56 -13.10
N VAL A 156 10.50 15.89 -13.94
CA VAL A 156 10.46 17.09 -14.78
C VAL A 156 9.35 16.98 -15.82
N ALA A 157 9.18 15.82 -16.47
CA ALA A 157 8.12 15.61 -17.45
C ALA A 157 6.72 15.72 -16.83
N LEU A 158 6.52 15.17 -15.63
CA LEU A 158 5.28 15.33 -14.88
C LEU A 158 5.01 16.80 -14.56
N LEU A 159 5.98 17.52 -14.00
CA LEU A 159 5.84 18.95 -13.71
C LEU A 159 5.52 19.77 -14.97
N PHE A 160 6.23 19.52 -16.07
CA PHE A 160 6.00 20.19 -17.34
C PHE A 160 4.58 19.95 -17.88
N ALA A 161 4.08 18.71 -17.79
CA ALA A 161 2.72 18.37 -18.21
C ALA A 161 1.64 19.06 -17.36
N LEU A 162 1.85 19.21 -16.05
CA LEU A 162 0.90 19.87 -15.16
C LEU A 162 0.66 21.34 -15.52
N PHE A 163 1.68 22.03 -16.03
CA PHE A 163 1.62 23.44 -16.43
C PHE A 163 1.52 23.64 -17.95
N SER A 164 1.23 22.58 -18.71
CA SER A 164 0.95 22.66 -20.15
C SER A 164 -0.54 22.86 -20.41
N ASP A 165 -0.86 23.48 -21.55
CA ASP A 165 -2.23 23.73 -21.98
C ASP A 165 -2.79 22.62 -22.89
N GLY A 166 -4.11 22.64 -23.07
CA GLY A 166 -4.83 21.71 -23.94
C GLY A 166 -4.56 21.94 -25.43
N THR A 167 -4.83 20.90 -26.23
CA THR A 167 -4.64 20.91 -27.69
C THR A 167 -5.84 21.43 -28.47
N GLY A 168 -6.92 21.81 -27.78
CA GLY A 168 -8.14 22.36 -28.36
C GLY A 168 -9.34 21.41 -28.30
N PRO A 169 -10.51 21.83 -28.81
CA PRO A 169 -11.77 21.13 -28.61
C PRO A 169 -11.80 19.69 -29.15
N ILE A 170 -12.54 18.83 -28.47
CA ILE A 170 -12.85 17.45 -28.90
C ILE A 170 -14.38 17.32 -28.99
N SER A 171 -14.92 17.44 -30.20
CA SER A 171 -16.36 17.55 -30.44
C SER A 171 -17.13 16.29 -30.04
N GLU A 172 -16.53 15.11 -30.17
CA GLU A 172 -17.16 13.81 -29.86
C GLU A 172 -17.53 13.66 -28.38
N ILE A 173 -16.87 14.40 -27.50
CA ILE A 173 -17.08 14.36 -26.04
C ILE A 173 -17.45 15.73 -25.46
N GLY A 174 -17.74 16.72 -26.31
CA GLY A 174 -18.16 18.05 -25.89
C GLY A 174 -17.10 18.81 -25.08
N SER A 175 -15.82 18.51 -25.28
CA SER A 175 -14.71 19.18 -24.58
C SER A 175 -14.29 20.43 -25.34
N GLU A 176 -14.14 21.56 -24.63
CA GLU A 176 -13.70 22.83 -25.21
C GLU A 176 -12.16 22.99 -25.14
N VAL A 177 -11.54 22.36 -24.15
CA VAL A 177 -10.09 22.51 -23.88
C VAL A 177 -9.27 21.34 -24.43
N GLY A 178 -9.87 20.16 -24.50
CA GLY A 178 -9.27 18.91 -24.98
C GLY A 178 -8.40 18.22 -23.95
N VAL A 179 -7.24 17.73 -24.39
CA VAL A 179 -6.22 17.04 -23.58
C VAL A 179 -4.83 17.61 -23.88
N LEU A 180 -3.86 17.28 -23.02
CA LEU A 180 -2.46 17.62 -23.24
C LEU A 180 -1.91 17.01 -24.55
N PRO A 181 -0.87 17.60 -25.15
CA PRO A 181 -0.21 17.02 -26.32
C PRO A 181 0.23 15.57 -26.06
N VAL A 182 -0.16 14.66 -26.96
CA VAL A 182 0.05 13.20 -26.81
C VAL A 182 1.51 12.84 -26.52
N TRP A 183 2.47 13.57 -27.08
CA TRP A 183 3.90 13.33 -26.84
C TRP A 183 4.30 13.50 -25.37
N GLN A 184 3.64 14.37 -24.60
CA GLN A 184 3.91 14.55 -23.18
C GLN A 184 3.49 13.31 -22.40
N THR A 185 2.27 12.84 -22.64
CA THR A 185 1.73 11.59 -22.07
C THR A 185 2.63 10.39 -22.44
N ALA A 186 2.98 10.26 -23.72
CA ALA A 186 3.85 9.18 -24.20
C ALA A 186 5.24 9.22 -23.55
N THR A 187 5.80 10.42 -23.35
CA THR A 187 7.08 10.61 -22.68
C THR A 187 7.01 10.18 -21.21
N ILE A 188 5.97 10.58 -20.47
CA ILE A 188 5.77 10.19 -19.07
C ILE A 188 5.65 8.67 -18.94
N ILE A 189 4.83 8.03 -19.80
CA ILE A 189 4.65 6.58 -19.80
C ILE A 189 5.97 5.88 -20.14
N GLY A 190 6.68 6.34 -21.17
CA GLY A 190 7.98 5.77 -21.56
C GLY A 190 9.00 5.86 -20.42
N LEU A 191 9.12 7.01 -19.78
CA LEU A 191 10.01 7.22 -18.63
C LEU A 191 9.61 6.34 -17.44
N LEU A 192 8.31 6.23 -17.13
CA LEU A 192 7.80 5.38 -16.06
C LEU A 192 8.11 3.90 -16.32
N VAL A 193 7.90 3.41 -17.54
CA VAL A 193 8.21 2.01 -17.93
C VAL A 193 9.70 1.75 -17.82
N LEU A 194 10.54 2.61 -18.40
CA LEU A 194 11.99 2.45 -18.33
C LEU A 194 12.49 2.50 -16.88
N ALA A 195 11.98 3.42 -16.06
CA ALA A 195 12.31 3.54 -14.65
C ALA A 195 11.88 2.30 -13.88
N GLY A 196 10.67 1.79 -14.13
CA GLY A 196 10.12 0.58 -13.52
C GLY A 196 10.88 -0.69 -13.87
N LEU A 197 11.35 -0.81 -15.11
CA LEU A 197 12.19 -1.95 -15.54
C LEU A 197 13.58 -1.91 -14.88
N ARG A 198 14.11 -0.73 -14.60
CA ARG A 198 15.38 -0.54 -13.89
C ARG A 198 15.24 -0.70 -12.37
N ASP A 199 14.12 -0.26 -11.82
CA ASP A 199 13.73 -0.39 -10.42
C ASP A 199 12.21 -0.45 -10.26
N LYS A 200 11.69 -1.62 -9.89
CA LYS A 200 10.24 -1.82 -9.72
C LYS A 200 9.67 -0.93 -8.62
N VAL A 201 10.49 -0.51 -7.66
CA VAL A 201 10.08 0.38 -6.57
C VAL A 201 9.54 1.68 -7.12
N LEU A 202 10.15 2.24 -8.18
CA LEU A 202 9.71 3.50 -8.78
C LEU A 202 8.33 3.35 -9.44
N PHE A 203 8.10 2.24 -10.14
CA PHE A 203 6.81 1.97 -10.78
C PHE A 203 5.69 1.79 -9.74
N LEU A 204 5.95 1.02 -8.68
CA LEU A 204 4.98 0.77 -7.62
C LEU A 204 4.73 2.01 -6.77
N ALA A 205 5.76 2.80 -6.49
CA ALA A 205 5.64 4.06 -5.77
C ALA A 205 4.87 5.13 -6.57
N ALA A 206 5.02 5.14 -7.90
CA ALA A 206 4.21 5.96 -8.79
C ALA A 206 2.78 5.46 -8.95
N ARG A 207 2.43 4.31 -8.34
CA ARG A 207 1.16 3.60 -8.54
C ARG A 207 0.89 3.39 -10.03
N GLY A 208 1.89 2.90 -10.75
CA GLY A 208 1.84 2.71 -12.20
C GLY A 208 0.68 1.82 -12.65
N GLU A 209 0.23 0.90 -11.80
CA GLU A 209 -0.97 0.07 -12.00
C GLU A 209 -2.30 0.84 -11.96
N VAL A 210 -2.31 2.06 -11.39
CA VAL A 210 -3.47 2.95 -11.35
C VAL A 210 -3.24 4.13 -12.29
N TYR A 211 -2.32 5.03 -11.94
CA TYR A 211 -2.12 6.28 -12.67
C TYR A 211 -1.39 6.06 -13.99
N GLY A 212 -0.52 5.06 -14.09
CA GLY A 212 0.10 4.69 -15.37
C GLY A 212 -0.92 4.11 -16.35
N SER A 213 -1.81 3.23 -15.88
CA SER A 213 -2.92 2.71 -16.69
C SER A 213 -3.90 3.80 -17.13
N LEU A 214 -4.22 4.75 -16.25
CA LEU A 214 -5.04 5.92 -16.61
C LEU A 214 -4.31 6.87 -17.56
N ALA A 215 -2.99 7.05 -17.41
CA ALA A 215 -2.18 7.83 -18.35
C ALA A 215 -2.27 7.28 -19.78
N VAL A 216 -2.25 5.94 -19.95
CA VAL A 216 -2.38 5.29 -21.27
C VAL A 216 -3.70 5.63 -21.95
N CYS A 217 -4.78 5.89 -21.21
CA CYS A 217 -6.07 6.27 -21.78
C CYS A 217 -5.97 7.57 -22.61
N PHE A 218 -5.06 8.47 -22.25
CA PHE A 218 -4.80 9.73 -22.97
C PHE A 218 -3.86 9.59 -24.17
N LEU A 219 -3.51 8.35 -24.55
CA LEU A 219 -2.93 8.05 -25.86
C LEU A 219 -4.01 7.79 -26.92
N PHE A 220 -5.27 7.66 -26.51
CA PHE A 220 -6.42 7.47 -27.41
C PHE A 220 -7.04 8.83 -27.79
N SER A 221 -8.11 8.79 -28.58
CA SER A 221 -8.78 9.98 -29.15
C SER A 221 -10.29 9.93 -28.93
N GLY A 222 -10.93 11.09 -28.81
CA GLY A 222 -12.40 11.18 -28.71
C GLY A 222 -12.96 10.42 -27.49
N ALA A 223 -14.10 9.75 -27.69
CA ALA A 223 -14.80 8.99 -26.65
C ALA A 223 -13.95 7.85 -26.05
N ASP A 224 -13.00 7.28 -26.80
CA ASP A 224 -12.15 6.18 -26.35
C ASP A 224 -11.33 6.53 -25.10
N ILE A 225 -10.98 7.81 -24.90
CA ILE A 225 -10.27 8.28 -23.71
C ILE A 225 -11.11 8.02 -22.45
N ILE A 226 -12.37 8.46 -22.48
CA ILE A 226 -13.31 8.34 -21.36
C ILE A 226 -13.72 6.89 -21.14
N ILE A 227 -14.00 6.15 -22.21
CA ILE A 227 -14.36 4.72 -22.13
C ILE A 227 -13.21 3.92 -21.51
N ALA A 228 -11.98 4.13 -21.96
CA ALA A 228 -10.80 3.49 -21.39
C ALA A 228 -10.62 3.81 -19.91
N ALA A 229 -10.77 5.09 -19.51
CA ALA A 229 -10.65 5.50 -18.11
C ALA A 229 -11.74 4.86 -17.23
N LYS A 230 -13.00 4.82 -17.69
CA LYS A 230 -14.11 4.12 -17.01
C LYS A 230 -13.82 2.62 -16.85
N LEU A 231 -13.29 1.97 -17.90
CA LEU A 231 -12.91 0.56 -17.86
C LEU A 231 -11.77 0.29 -16.87
N VAL A 232 -10.75 1.16 -16.81
CA VAL A 232 -9.66 1.05 -15.83
C VAL A 232 -10.20 1.19 -14.40
N CYS A 233 -11.04 2.19 -14.12
CA CYS A 233 -11.70 2.32 -12.82
C CYS A 233 -12.54 1.09 -12.45
N LEU A 234 -13.27 0.52 -13.42
CA LEU A 234 -14.04 -0.71 -13.25
C LEU A 234 -13.14 -1.89 -12.82
N VAL A 235 -12.00 -2.07 -13.48
CA VAL A 235 -11.03 -3.11 -13.12
C VAL A 235 -10.45 -2.88 -11.73
N ILE A 236 -10.15 -1.63 -11.36
CA ILE A 236 -9.63 -1.30 -10.04
C ILE A 236 -10.62 -1.71 -8.95
N TRP A 237 -11.88 -1.28 -9.03
CA TRP A 237 -12.88 -1.57 -8.01
C TRP A 237 -13.26 -3.06 -7.96
N ILE A 238 -13.55 -3.68 -9.12
CA ILE A 238 -13.90 -5.11 -9.16
C ILE A 238 -12.70 -5.97 -8.75
N GLY A 239 -11.48 -5.61 -9.16
CA GLY A 239 -10.26 -6.29 -8.74
C GLY A 239 -10.04 -6.20 -7.23
N ALA A 240 -10.25 -5.01 -6.65
CA ALA A 240 -10.16 -4.78 -5.21
C ALA A 240 -11.22 -5.54 -4.42
N ALA A 241 -12.45 -5.62 -4.92
CA ALA A 241 -13.53 -6.38 -4.32
C ALA A 241 -13.30 -7.90 -4.43
N THR A 242 -12.87 -8.38 -5.60
CA THR A 242 -12.57 -9.80 -5.85
C THR A 242 -11.48 -10.29 -4.90
N SER A 243 -10.45 -9.47 -4.68
CA SER A 243 -9.36 -9.79 -3.76
C SER A 243 -9.83 -9.95 -2.31
N LYS A 244 -10.96 -9.33 -1.91
CA LYS A 244 -11.58 -9.43 -0.58
C LYS A 244 -12.44 -10.69 -0.38
N LEU A 245 -12.64 -11.50 -1.42
CA LEU A 245 -13.32 -12.81 -1.35
C LEU A 245 -12.42 -13.88 -0.70
N ASN A 246 -12.06 -13.65 0.57
CA ASN A 246 -11.15 -14.49 1.32
C ASN A 246 -11.53 -14.50 2.82
N LYS A 247 -10.81 -15.28 3.64
CA LYS A 247 -11.03 -15.35 5.09
C LYS A 247 -10.28 -14.28 5.89
N HIS A 248 -9.40 -13.53 5.25
CA HIS A 248 -8.54 -12.51 5.85
C HIS A 248 -9.23 -11.16 6.00
N PHE A 249 -10.11 -10.78 5.07
CA PHE A 249 -10.69 -9.44 5.04
C PHE A 249 -11.45 -9.02 6.31
N PRO A 250 -12.21 -9.90 7.01
CA PRO A 250 -12.82 -9.55 8.29
C PRO A 250 -11.82 -9.08 9.36
N PHE A 251 -10.57 -9.57 9.32
CA PHE A 251 -9.50 -9.14 10.23
C PHE A 251 -9.00 -7.73 9.92
N VAL A 252 -8.97 -7.35 8.64
CA VAL A 252 -8.67 -5.97 8.25
C VAL A 252 -9.76 -5.03 8.78
N ILE A 253 -11.04 -5.42 8.62
CA ILE A 253 -12.14 -4.61 9.11
C ILE A 253 -12.09 -4.44 10.63
N SER A 254 -11.91 -5.49 11.42
CA SER A 254 -11.84 -5.36 12.89
C SER A 254 -10.70 -4.44 13.32
N THR A 255 -9.53 -4.58 12.69
CA THR A 255 -8.33 -3.77 12.99
C THR A 255 -8.49 -2.31 12.55
N MET A 256 -9.04 -2.08 11.36
CA MET A 256 -9.28 -0.74 10.84
C MET A 256 -10.31 0.00 11.69
N MET A 257 -11.40 -0.67 12.07
CA MET A 257 -12.47 -0.07 12.86
C MET A 257 -12.05 0.17 14.32
N SER A 258 -11.17 -0.65 14.89
CA SER A 258 -10.60 -0.37 16.21
C SER A 258 -9.64 0.83 16.18
N ASN A 259 -8.99 1.09 15.05
CA ASN A 259 -8.12 2.25 14.87
C ASN A 259 -8.86 3.52 14.40
N ASN A 260 -10.15 3.43 14.06
CA ASN A 260 -10.91 4.54 13.50
C ASN A 260 -10.98 5.73 14.48
N PRO A 261 -10.57 6.95 14.06
CA PRO A 261 -10.54 8.14 14.93
C PRO A 261 -11.91 8.79 15.13
N VAL A 262 -12.86 8.55 14.22
CA VAL A 262 -14.24 9.05 14.28
C VAL A 262 -15.07 8.21 15.25
N ILE A 263 -14.90 6.89 15.24
CA ILE A 263 -15.54 5.99 16.20
C ILE A 263 -14.75 6.03 17.50
N ARG A 264 -15.12 6.90 18.44
CA ARG A 264 -14.41 7.05 19.72
C ARG A 264 -14.84 6.09 20.84
N PRO A 265 -16.14 5.75 21.01
CA PRO A 265 -16.55 4.94 22.15
C PRO A 265 -15.96 3.53 22.11
N ARG A 266 -15.22 3.15 23.17
CA ARG A 266 -14.63 1.81 23.33
C ARG A 266 -15.67 0.70 23.24
N SER A 267 -16.87 0.93 23.77
CA SER A 267 -18.00 -0.02 23.70
C SER A 267 -18.43 -0.35 22.27
N ILE A 268 -18.28 0.58 21.31
CA ILE A 268 -18.57 0.33 19.90
C ILE A 268 -17.42 -0.45 19.27
N LYS A 269 -16.16 -0.05 19.53
CA LYS A 269 -14.98 -0.75 19.02
C LYS A 269 -14.92 -2.21 19.45
N ARG A 270 -15.25 -2.50 20.72
CA ARG A 270 -15.32 -3.87 21.26
C ARG A 270 -16.32 -4.77 20.49
N LYS A 271 -17.37 -4.22 19.86
CA LYS A 271 -18.35 -5.00 19.07
C LYS A 271 -17.79 -5.56 17.76
N PHE A 272 -16.63 -5.07 17.31
CA PHE A 272 -15.94 -5.62 16.15
C PHE A 272 -15.17 -6.92 16.46
N PHE A 273 -15.16 -7.36 17.72
CA PHE A 273 -14.53 -8.60 18.18
C PHE A 273 -15.59 -9.60 18.66
N GLU A 274 -15.27 -10.89 18.67
CA GLU A 274 -16.21 -11.94 19.05
C GLU A 274 -16.61 -11.84 20.52
N HIS A 275 -15.63 -11.73 21.43
CA HIS A 275 -15.88 -11.55 22.87
C HIS A 275 -14.71 -10.84 23.57
N PHE A 276 -14.72 -9.51 23.59
CA PHE A 276 -13.70 -8.75 24.31
C PHE A 276 -13.79 -8.95 25.83
N PRO A 277 -12.68 -9.16 26.57
CA PRO A 277 -11.27 -9.09 26.13
C PRO A 277 -10.61 -10.43 25.80
N ASP A 278 -11.36 -11.53 25.82
CA ASP A 278 -10.80 -12.91 25.80
C ASP A 278 -10.77 -13.52 24.40
N ASP A 279 -11.64 -13.06 23.50
CA ASP A 279 -11.67 -13.43 22.10
C ASP A 279 -11.65 -12.21 21.18
N LEU A 280 -10.45 -11.93 20.63
CA LEU A 280 -10.20 -10.83 19.72
C LEU A 280 -10.26 -11.24 18.23
N ARG A 281 -10.89 -12.38 17.92
CA ARG A 281 -11.21 -12.72 16.53
C ARG A 281 -12.29 -11.78 15.99
N PRO A 282 -12.38 -11.54 14.67
CA PRO A 282 -13.35 -10.63 14.08
C PRO A 282 -14.77 -11.09 14.42
N GLY A 283 -15.55 -10.24 15.11
CA GLY A 283 -16.93 -10.52 15.49
C GLY A 283 -17.93 -10.38 14.35
N ARG A 284 -19.22 -10.56 14.65
CA ARG A 284 -20.30 -10.47 13.64
C ARG A 284 -20.33 -9.13 12.90
N ALA A 285 -20.12 -8.01 13.60
CA ALA A 285 -20.12 -6.68 12.99
C ALA A 285 -19.01 -6.55 11.91
N SER A 286 -17.81 -7.05 12.21
CA SER A 286 -16.68 -7.08 11.27
C SER A 286 -16.97 -7.92 10.04
N ARG A 287 -17.54 -9.12 10.24
CA ARG A 287 -17.91 -10.02 9.13
C ARG A 287 -18.97 -9.40 8.23
N VAL A 288 -20.04 -8.85 8.80
CA VAL A 288 -21.13 -8.21 8.03
C VAL A 288 -20.60 -7.00 7.25
N LEU A 289 -19.85 -6.11 7.91
CA LEU A 289 -19.29 -4.93 7.25
C LEU A 289 -18.29 -5.32 6.15
N ALA A 290 -17.46 -6.35 6.36
CA ALA A 290 -16.56 -6.88 5.34
C ALA A 290 -17.34 -7.33 4.08
N HIS A 291 -18.38 -8.15 4.23
CA HIS A 291 -19.16 -8.63 3.09
C HIS A 291 -19.95 -7.52 2.41
N PHE A 292 -20.55 -6.61 3.18
CA PHE A 292 -21.32 -5.49 2.63
C PHE A 292 -20.43 -4.52 1.84
N SER A 293 -19.27 -4.15 2.39
CA SER A 293 -18.27 -3.33 1.70
C SER A 293 -17.78 -4.00 0.41
N THR A 294 -17.54 -5.31 0.45
CA THR A 294 -17.14 -6.08 -0.74
C THR A 294 -18.25 -6.06 -1.81
N ALA A 295 -19.51 -6.18 -1.42
CA ALA A 295 -20.64 -6.13 -2.34
C ALA A 295 -20.80 -4.75 -2.99
N ILE A 296 -20.65 -3.65 -2.22
CA ILE A 296 -20.66 -2.29 -2.75
C ILE A 296 -19.56 -2.11 -3.80
N GLU A 297 -18.32 -2.43 -3.43
CA GLU A 297 -17.14 -2.24 -4.28
C GLU A 297 -17.17 -3.12 -5.54
N MET A 298 -17.94 -4.21 -5.53
CA MET A 298 -18.14 -5.09 -6.69
C MET A 298 -19.30 -4.65 -7.59
N LEU A 299 -20.44 -4.27 -7.01
CA LEU A 299 -21.70 -4.08 -7.74
C LEU A 299 -21.94 -2.64 -8.18
N VAL A 300 -21.61 -1.65 -7.34
CA VAL A 300 -21.85 -0.23 -7.64
C VAL A 300 -21.07 0.24 -8.88
N PRO A 301 -19.80 -0.16 -9.10
CA PRO A 301 -19.10 0.16 -10.35
C PRO A 301 -19.81 -0.33 -11.61
N LEU A 302 -20.48 -1.49 -11.57
CA LEU A 302 -21.24 -2.00 -12.71
C LEU A 302 -22.45 -1.11 -12.99
N VAL A 303 -23.17 -0.68 -11.95
CA VAL A 303 -24.28 0.25 -12.10
C VAL A 303 -23.78 1.59 -12.68
N LEU A 304 -22.69 2.14 -12.14
CA LEU A 304 -22.08 3.37 -12.66
C LEU A 304 -21.69 3.23 -14.14
N PHE A 305 -21.08 2.11 -14.52
CA PHE A 305 -20.56 1.89 -15.86
C PHE A 305 -21.67 1.71 -16.91
N PHE A 306 -22.78 1.05 -16.57
CA PHE A 306 -23.89 0.80 -17.50
C PHE A 306 -25.01 1.85 -17.44
N SER A 307 -24.97 2.78 -16.48
CA SER A 307 -25.93 3.88 -16.39
C SER A 307 -25.46 5.08 -17.20
N HIS A 308 -26.35 5.65 -18.02
CA HIS A 308 -26.04 6.77 -18.92
C HIS A 308 -26.63 8.10 -18.43
N GLY A 309 -26.69 8.29 -17.10
CA GLY A 309 -27.26 9.47 -16.43
C GLY A 309 -28.53 9.17 -15.62
N GLY A 310 -29.17 10.24 -15.13
CA GLY A 310 -30.40 10.17 -14.34
C GLY A 310 -30.23 9.60 -12.92
N TRP A 311 -31.36 9.20 -12.31
CA TRP A 311 -31.41 8.70 -10.94
C TRP A 311 -30.51 7.47 -10.66
N PRO A 312 -30.41 6.46 -11.56
CA PRO A 312 -29.52 5.33 -11.34
C PRO A 312 -28.05 5.74 -11.17
N THR A 313 -27.54 6.60 -12.07
CA THR A 313 -26.18 7.16 -11.96
C THR A 313 -26.01 7.96 -10.68
N ALA A 314 -26.96 8.83 -10.34
CA ALA A 314 -26.88 9.67 -9.15
C ALA A 314 -26.84 8.86 -7.85
N ILE A 315 -27.68 7.83 -7.71
CA ILE A 315 -27.71 6.96 -6.53
C ILE A 315 -26.42 6.14 -6.44
N ALA A 316 -25.98 5.55 -7.54
CA ALA A 316 -24.75 4.76 -7.57
C ALA A 316 -23.52 5.62 -7.23
N ALA A 317 -23.44 6.83 -7.78
CA ALA A 317 -22.38 7.78 -7.47
C ALA A 317 -22.40 8.17 -5.99
N PHE A 318 -23.57 8.51 -5.43
CA PHE A 318 -23.72 8.82 -4.02
C PHE A 318 -23.23 7.69 -3.13
N VAL A 319 -23.66 6.45 -3.38
CA VAL A 319 -23.23 5.27 -2.61
C VAL A 319 -21.71 5.09 -2.70
N MET A 320 -21.12 5.26 -3.90
CA MET A 320 -19.67 5.12 -4.10
C MET A 320 -18.87 6.22 -3.38
N LEU A 321 -19.36 7.45 -3.38
CA LEU A 321 -18.76 8.57 -2.67
C LEU A 321 -18.81 8.36 -1.15
N VAL A 322 -19.97 7.91 -0.62
CA VAL A 322 -20.11 7.57 0.80
C VAL A 322 -19.19 6.40 1.18
N PHE A 323 -19.05 5.40 0.32
CA PHE A 323 -18.15 4.28 0.52
C PHE A 323 -16.69 4.73 0.65
N HIS A 324 -16.18 5.51 -0.31
CA HIS A 324 -14.81 6.04 -0.25
C HIS A 324 -14.61 7.03 0.91
N PHE A 325 -15.62 7.85 1.24
CA PHE A 325 -15.57 8.72 2.40
C PHE A 325 -15.51 7.93 3.73
N GLY A 326 -16.22 6.81 3.81
CA GLY A 326 -16.15 5.89 4.95
C GLY A 326 -14.74 5.33 5.16
N ILE A 327 -14.05 4.95 4.09
CA ILE A 327 -12.65 4.50 4.14
C ILE A 327 -11.72 5.66 4.53
N LEU A 328 -11.88 6.82 3.88
CA LEU A 328 -11.07 8.01 4.13
C LEU A 328 -11.16 8.45 5.60
N SER A 329 -12.37 8.50 6.15
CA SER A 329 -12.64 8.91 7.54
C SER A 329 -12.13 7.92 8.58
N ALA A 330 -11.88 6.66 8.21
CA ALA A 330 -11.26 5.68 9.09
C ALA A 330 -9.76 5.91 9.30
N ILE A 331 -9.12 6.75 8.46
CA ILE A 331 -7.67 7.03 8.45
C ILE A 331 -6.86 5.74 8.64
N PRO A 332 -6.98 4.76 7.70
CA PRO A 332 -6.34 3.47 7.86
C PRO A 332 -4.82 3.61 7.90
N MET A 333 -4.16 2.75 8.67
CA MET A 333 -2.69 2.65 8.65
C MET A 333 -2.22 2.24 7.25
N GLY A 334 -1.11 2.81 6.79
CA GLY A 334 -0.68 2.78 5.38
C GLY A 334 -1.16 3.98 4.56
N VAL A 335 -2.14 4.74 5.07
CA VAL A 335 -2.47 6.13 4.68
C VAL A 335 -2.73 6.39 3.17
N PRO A 336 -3.57 5.61 2.46
CA PRO A 336 -3.94 5.82 1.06
C PRO A 336 -5.05 6.88 0.93
N LEU A 337 -4.87 8.01 1.60
CA LEU A 337 -5.93 9.00 1.74
C LEU A 337 -6.17 9.71 0.40
N GLU A 338 -5.10 10.11 -0.27
CA GLU A 338 -5.13 10.78 -1.58
C GLU A 338 -5.76 9.87 -2.65
N TRP A 339 -5.47 8.57 -2.59
CA TRP A 339 -6.11 7.59 -3.48
C TRP A 339 -7.63 7.60 -3.34
N ASN A 340 -8.18 7.65 -2.12
CA ASN A 340 -9.64 7.71 -1.94
C ASN A 340 -10.24 9.01 -2.47
N VAL A 341 -9.57 10.15 -2.27
CA VAL A 341 -9.99 11.43 -2.85
C VAL A 341 -9.97 11.37 -4.38
N PHE A 342 -8.93 10.79 -4.95
CA PHE A 342 -8.80 10.58 -6.39
C PHE A 342 -9.91 9.67 -6.95
N MET A 343 -10.26 8.57 -6.26
CA MET A 343 -11.35 7.70 -6.70
C MET A 343 -12.72 8.39 -6.60
N MET A 344 -12.96 9.20 -5.57
CA MET A 344 -14.16 10.04 -5.48
C MET A 344 -14.24 11.04 -6.63
N PHE A 345 -13.12 11.69 -6.97
CA PHE A 345 -13.04 12.56 -8.13
C PHE A 345 -13.26 11.80 -9.44
N SER A 346 -12.74 10.57 -9.57
CA SER A 346 -12.97 9.71 -10.74
C SER A 346 -14.46 9.36 -10.92
N VAL A 347 -15.20 9.11 -9.83
CA VAL A 347 -16.67 8.93 -9.87
C VAL A 347 -17.33 10.17 -10.47
N LEU A 348 -16.98 11.35 -9.97
CA LEU A 348 -17.56 12.62 -10.42
C LEU A 348 -17.19 12.91 -11.88
N ALA A 349 -15.90 13.01 -12.20
CA ALA A 349 -15.44 13.41 -13.52
C ALA A 349 -15.86 12.42 -14.63
N LEU A 350 -15.70 11.11 -14.40
CA LEU A 350 -15.95 10.11 -15.43
C LEU A 350 -17.40 9.65 -15.49
N PHE A 351 -18.01 9.32 -14.35
CA PHE A 351 -19.31 8.66 -14.33
C PHE A 351 -20.49 9.62 -14.16
N VAL A 352 -20.28 10.81 -13.59
CA VAL A 352 -21.30 11.86 -13.49
C VAL A 352 -21.13 12.90 -14.60
N GLY A 353 -19.94 13.50 -14.72
CA GLY A 353 -19.64 14.55 -15.70
C GLY A 353 -19.68 14.05 -17.13
N ASN A 354 -19.23 12.82 -17.36
CA ASN A 354 -19.25 12.16 -18.66
C ASN A 354 -20.25 10.99 -18.70
N ALA A 355 -21.39 11.11 -18.01
CA ALA A 355 -22.39 10.04 -17.90
C ALA A 355 -22.93 9.56 -19.27
N GLY A 356 -23.01 10.44 -20.26
CA GLY A 356 -23.54 10.11 -21.59
C GLY A 356 -22.64 9.18 -22.43
N ILE A 357 -21.33 9.12 -22.14
CA ILE A 357 -20.37 8.32 -22.92
C ILE A 357 -20.36 6.86 -22.45
N GLY A 358 -20.67 5.93 -23.34
CA GLY A 358 -20.75 4.50 -23.06
C GLY A 358 -19.98 3.63 -24.06
N ILE A 359 -20.07 2.29 -23.92
CA ILE A 359 -19.42 1.35 -24.84
C ILE A 359 -19.90 1.53 -26.30
N GLY A 360 -21.13 2.02 -26.50
CA GLY A 360 -21.69 2.29 -27.83
C GLY A 360 -20.93 3.36 -28.61
N ASP A 361 -20.18 4.23 -27.92
CA ASP A 361 -19.40 5.32 -28.53
C ASP A 361 -17.96 4.90 -28.88
N LEU A 362 -17.59 3.64 -28.67
CA LEU A 362 -16.25 3.11 -28.91
C LEU A 362 -15.86 3.25 -30.40
N GLN A 363 -14.72 3.88 -30.66
CA GLN A 363 -14.21 4.14 -32.01
C GLN A 363 -13.05 3.22 -32.41
N SER A 364 -12.37 2.60 -31.44
CA SER A 364 -11.24 1.70 -31.70
C SER A 364 -11.19 0.50 -30.73
N PRO A 365 -10.47 -0.58 -31.06
CA PRO A 365 -10.33 -1.72 -30.15
C PRO A 365 -9.38 -1.45 -28.98
N TRP A 366 -8.62 -0.35 -28.98
CA TRP A 366 -7.52 -0.12 -28.03
C TRP A 366 -7.97 0.03 -26.56
N PRO A 367 -9.08 0.70 -26.23
CA PRO A 367 -9.64 0.68 -24.87
C PRO A 367 -9.91 -0.74 -24.35
N ILE A 368 -10.37 -1.64 -25.21
CA ILE A 368 -10.66 -3.04 -24.85
C ILE A 368 -9.36 -3.83 -24.66
N VAL A 369 -8.35 -3.59 -25.50
CA VAL A 369 -7.01 -4.18 -25.31
C VAL A 369 -6.39 -3.73 -23.99
N LEU A 370 -6.45 -2.43 -23.67
CA LEU A 370 -5.98 -1.91 -22.39
C LEU A 370 -6.73 -2.56 -21.22
N PHE A 371 -8.06 -2.62 -21.29
CA PHE A 371 -8.89 -3.30 -20.30
C PHE A 371 -8.44 -4.77 -20.10
N ALA A 372 -8.24 -5.51 -21.18
CA ALA A 372 -7.80 -6.91 -21.11
C ALA A 372 -6.41 -7.05 -20.47
N VAL A 373 -5.47 -6.15 -20.76
CA VAL A 373 -4.13 -6.15 -20.15
C VAL A 373 -4.20 -5.85 -18.65
N VAL A 374 -4.95 -4.82 -18.25
CA VAL A 374 -5.08 -4.43 -16.83
C VAL A 374 -5.83 -5.53 -16.07
N ALA A 375 -6.98 -5.98 -16.56
CA ALA A 375 -7.74 -7.08 -15.95
C ALA A 375 -6.93 -8.38 -15.89
N GLY A 376 -6.21 -8.72 -16.97
CA GLY A 376 -5.32 -9.88 -17.00
C GLY A 376 -4.22 -9.81 -15.96
N THR A 377 -3.65 -8.62 -15.72
CA THR A 377 -2.65 -8.39 -14.66
C THR A 377 -3.24 -8.65 -13.27
N VAL A 378 -4.46 -8.18 -13.01
CA VAL A 378 -5.18 -8.45 -11.74
C VAL A 378 -5.46 -9.94 -11.54
N VAL A 379 -5.92 -10.62 -12.60
CA VAL A 379 -6.21 -12.07 -12.57
C VAL A 379 -4.94 -12.86 -12.30
N ILE A 380 -3.87 -12.61 -13.06
CA ILE A 380 -2.56 -13.24 -12.86
C ILE A 380 -2.04 -12.96 -11.45
N GLY A 381 -2.24 -11.74 -10.95
CA GLY A 381 -1.85 -11.37 -9.61
C GLY A 381 -2.53 -12.20 -8.54
N ASN A 382 -3.85 -12.40 -8.63
CA ASN A 382 -4.61 -13.21 -7.69
C ASN A 382 -4.32 -14.72 -7.79
N LEU A 383 -3.96 -15.21 -8.98
CA LEU A 383 -3.56 -16.61 -9.19
C LEU A 383 -2.11 -16.88 -8.75
N PHE A 384 -1.20 -15.94 -8.97
CA PHE A 384 0.23 -16.10 -8.73
C PHE A 384 0.79 -14.93 -7.88
N PRO A 385 0.31 -14.75 -6.64
CA PRO A 385 0.69 -13.64 -5.76
C PRO A 385 2.20 -13.48 -5.57
N ARG A 386 2.94 -14.59 -5.51
CA ARG A 386 4.40 -14.57 -5.39
C ARG A 386 5.11 -13.88 -6.56
N LYS A 387 4.48 -13.82 -7.75
CA LYS A 387 5.08 -13.26 -8.97
C LYS A 387 4.64 -11.83 -9.25
N VAL A 388 3.50 -11.42 -8.72
CA VAL A 388 2.91 -10.10 -8.97
C VAL A 388 2.58 -9.47 -7.63
N SER A 389 3.15 -8.29 -7.42
CA SER A 389 2.87 -7.45 -6.27
C SER A 389 1.36 -7.31 -6.03
N PHE A 390 1.00 -7.18 -4.76
CA PHE A 390 -0.39 -7.00 -4.35
C PHE A 390 -0.99 -5.71 -4.95
N LEU A 391 -0.16 -4.72 -5.30
CA LEU A 391 -0.54 -3.47 -5.94
C LEU A 391 -1.16 -3.73 -7.33
N PRO A 392 -0.43 -4.21 -8.37
CA PRO A 392 -1.03 -4.62 -9.64
C PRO A 392 -2.07 -5.75 -9.52
N GLY A 393 -1.97 -6.60 -8.49
CA GLY A 393 -2.96 -7.62 -8.18
C GLY A 393 -4.27 -7.08 -7.60
N MET A 394 -4.38 -5.76 -7.38
CA MET A 394 -5.52 -5.09 -6.73
C MET A 394 -5.90 -5.68 -5.37
N ARG A 395 -4.96 -6.28 -4.62
CA ARG A 395 -5.23 -6.87 -3.30
C ARG A 395 -5.27 -5.82 -2.17
N TYR A 396 -5.66 -4.59 -2.49
CA TYR A 396 -5.70 -3.48 -1.55
C TYR A 396 -6.62 -3.78 -0.36
N TYR A 397 -6.06 -3.68 0.85
CA TYR A 397 -6.79 -3.88 2.11
C TYR A 397 -7.54 -5.22 2.18
N ALA A 398 -7.14 -6.22 1.39
CA ALA A 398 -7.82 -7.50 1.33
C ALA A 398 -7.44 -8.46 2.49
N GLY A 399 -6.48 -8.09 3.33
CA GLY A 399 -5.96 -8.99 4.36
C GLY A 399 -4.93 -10.00 3.84
N ASN A 400 -4.58 -9.91 2.55
CA ASN A 400 -3.79 -10.92 1.84
C ASN A 400 -2.65 -10.28 1.03
N TRP A 401 -1.47 -10.18 1.61
CA TRP A 401 -0.27 -9.67 0.95
C TRP A 401 0.98 -10.41 1.44
N ASP A 402 2.06 -10.31 0.67
CA ASP A 402 3.34 -10.90 1.00
C ASP A 402 3.94 -10.17 2.21
N THR A 403 4.40 -10.91 3.21
CA THR A 403 4.93 -10.35 4.46
C THR A 403 6.23 -11.02 4.83
N THR A 404 7.10 -10.31 5.56
CA THR A 404 8.34 -10.90 6.06
C THR A 404 8.64 -10.45 7.48
N LEU A 405 9.24 -11.34 8.28
CA LEU A 405 9.76 -11.03 9.61
C LEU A 405 11.27 -11.17 9.59
N TRP A 406 11.98 -10.13 10.04
CA TRP A 406 13.44 -10.10 10.08
C TRP A 406 13.90 -10.19 11.53
N CYS A 407 14.61 -11.26 11.89
CA CYS A 407 15.32 -11.40 13.15
C CYS A 407 16.75 -10.90 12.94
N VAL A 408 17.06 -9.72 13.50
CA VAL A 408 18.31 -9.00 13.25
C VAL A 408 19.10 -8.89 14.55
N LYS A 409 20.33 -9.39 14.58
CA LYS A 409 21.25 -9.18 15.72
C LYS A 409 21.76 -7.73 15.75
N PRO A 410 22.17 -7.19 16.91
CA PRO A 410 22.77 -5.86 16.99
C PRO A 410 23.94 -5.65 16.03
N SER A 411 24.83 -6.66 15.88
CA SER A 411 25.96 -6.61 14.94
C SER A 411 25.52 -6.43 13.48
N ALA A 412 24.42 -7.06 13.07
CA ALA A 412 23.85 -6.86 11.74
C ALA A 412 23.23 -5.47 11.57
N SER A 413 22.59 -4.93 12.61
CA SER A 413 22.03 -3.57 12.59
C SER A 413 23.14 -2.53 12.34
N ASP A 414 24.31 -2.72 12.94
CA ASP A 414 25.48 -1.86 12.73
C ASP A 414 26.04 -2.02 11.30
N LYS A 415 26.14 -3.26 10.79
CA LYS A 415 26.53 -3.55 9.40
C LYS A 415 25.57 -2.93 8.40
N ILE A 416 24.25 -2.93 8.65
CA ILE A 416 23.26 -2.25 7.79
C ILE A 416 23.50 -0.74 7.84
N THR A 417 23.56 -0.16 9.04
CA THR A 417 23.72 1.29 9.23
C THR A 417 24.94 1.84 8.49
N ASN A 418 26.06 1.11 8.51
CA ASN A 418 27.30 1.53 7.88
C ASN A 418 27.44 1.07 6.41
N GLY A 419 26.77 -0.01 6.02
CA GLY A 419 26.96 -0.68 4.73
C GLY A 419 26.07 -0.18 3.60
N ILE A 420 25.00 0.58 3.89
CA ILE A 420 24.07 1.08 2.87
C ILE A 420 23.98 2.60 2.83
N VAL A 421 23.67 3.13 1.65
CA VAL A 421 23.28 4.54 1.50
C VAL A 421 21.82 4.69 1.89
N ALA A 422 21.58 5.02 3.15
CA ALA A 422 20.27 5.32 3.71
C ALA A 422 20.27 6.69 4.40
N ILE A 423 19.08 7.29 4.51
CA ILE A 423 18.86 8.57 5.21
C ILE A 423 18.20 8.33 6.56
N ALA A 424 17.26 7.40 6.58
CA ALA A 424 16.59 6.99 7.80
C ALA A 424 17.50 6.04 8.59
N SER A 425 17.56 6.22 9.92
CA SER A 425 18.22 5.28 10.83
C SER A 425 17.50 3.92 10.86
N MET A 426 18.11 2.93 11.51
CA MET A 426 17.42 1.66 11.77
C MET A 426 16.15 1.86 12.62
N PRO A 427 15.10 1.03 12.45
CA PRO A 427 13.80 1.27 13.06
C PRO A 427 13.82 1.43 14.59
N ALA A 428 14.62 0.61 15.30
CA ALA A 428 14.75 0.71 16.75
C ALA A 428 15.29 2.08 17.20
N ALA A 429 16.36 2.56 16.55
CA ALA A 429 16.95 3.86 16.84
C ALA A 429 15.99 5.04 16.55
N GLN A 430 15.16 4.93 15.51
CA GLN A 430 14.12 5.93 15.24
C GLN A 430 13.05 5.96 16.34
N MET A 431 12.59 4.80 16.79
CA MET A 431 11.59 4.68 17.85
C MET A 431 12.12 5.26 19.16
N GLU A 432 13.35 4.89 19.55
CA GLU A 432 13.97 5.41 20.77
C GLU A 432 14.13 6.94 20.73
N LYS A 433 14.62 7.49 19.60
CA LYS A 433 14.74 8.93 19.42
C LYS A 433 13.39 9.66 19.49
N PHE A 434 12.33 9.06 18.94
CA PHE A 434 11.01 9.69 18.90
C PHE A 434 10.27 9.60 20.24
N TYR A 435 10.36 8.45 20.92
CA TYR A 435 9.64 8.18 22.16
C TYR A 435 10.42 8.53 23.43
N GLY A 436 11.72 8.83 23.32
CA GLY A 436 12.54 9.38 24.40
C GLY A 436 12.97 8.38 25.48
N SER A 437 12.49 7.13 25.44
CA SER A 437 13.02 6.05 26.28
C SER A 437 12.99 4.70 25.58
N LYS A 438 13.96 3.86 25.90
CA LYS A 438 14.06 2.48 25.40
C LYS A 438 12.83 1.66 25.78
N GLU A 439 12.34 1.83 27.01
CA GLU A 439 11.16 1.12 27.55
C GLU A 439 9.90 1.46 26.76
N THR A 440 9.69 2.75 26.47
CA THR A 440 8.54 3.22 25.69
C THR A 440 8.65 2.75 24.24
N ALA A 441 9.86 2.78 23.66
CA ALA A 441 10.11 2.29 22.31
C ALA A 441 9.81 0.78 22.18
N GLU A 442 10.19 -0.02 23.18
CA GLU A 442 9.92 -1.46 23.22
C GLU A 442 8.41 -1.75 23.37
N MET A 443 7.70 -1.00 24.22
CA MET A 443 6.25 -1.10 24.34
C MET A 443 5.54 -0.79 23.01
N TYR A 444 5.97 0.25 22.29
CA TYR A 444 5.40 0.56 20.98
C TYR A 444 5.83 -0.40 19.86
N GLN A 445 6.99 -1.03 19.96
CA GLN A 445 7.38 -2.14 19.08
C GLN A 445 6.40 -3.31 19.25
N TYR A 446 6.07 -3.66 20.50
CA TYR A 446 5.07 -4.69 20.80
C TYR A 446 3.64 -4.29 20.42
N MET A 447 3.28 -3.01 20.45
CA MET A 447 2.04 -2.52 19.82
C MET A 447 2.03 -2.78 18.32
N GLY A 448 3.17 -2.61 17.64
CA GLY A 448 3.33 -3.00 16.23
C GLY A 448 3.17 -4.49 16.00
N TYR A 449 3.69 -5.33 16.91
CA TYR A 449 3.46 -6.78 16.86
C TYR A 449 1.98 -7.13 17.04
N ALA A 450 1.31 -6.49 18.01
CA ALA A 450 -0.12 -6.68 18.22
C ALA A 450 -0.91 -6.34 16.95
N PHE A 451 -0.63 -5.20 16.30
CA PHE A 451 -1.22 -4.85 15.00
C PHE A 451 -1.02 -5.94 13.93
N ARG A 452 0.22 -6.43 13.78
CA ARG A 452 0.52 -7.49 12.81
C ARG A 452 -0.25 -8.77 13.15
N SER A 453 -0.36 -9.11 14.43
CA SER A 453 -1.09 -10.26 14.98
C SER A 453 -2.61 -10.21 14.86
N PHE A 454 -3.21 -9.01 14.74
CA PHE A 454 -4.62 -8.90 14.39
C PHE A 454 -4.89 -9.37 12.97
N ASN A 455 -3.90 -9.28 12.08
CA ASN A 455 -3.96 -9.87 10.76
C ASN A 455 -3.53 -11.34 10.84
N THR A 456 -4.11 -12.19 10.01
CA THR A 456 -3.83 -13.63 10.01
C THR A 456 -2.36 -13.97 9.81
N HIS A 457 -1.66 -13.16 9.00
CA HIS A 457 -0.24 -13.36 8.70
C HIS A 457 0.62 -13.27 9.97
N GLY A 458 0.26 -12.41 10.93
CA GLY A 458 1.03 -12.26 12.17
C GLY A 458 1.09 -13.53 13.00
N ARG A 459 0.02 -14.32 13.00
CA ARG A 459 -0.05 -15.61 13.72
C ARG A 459 0.94 -16.62 13.14
N ALA A 460 0.96 -16.73 11.81
CA ALA A 460 1.96 -17.55 11.12
C ALA A 460 3.37 -17.00 11.33
N MET A 461 3.56 -15.68 11.28
CA MET A 461 4.87 -15.05 11.45
C MET A 461 5.49 -15.34 12.81
N PHE A 462 4.75 -15.14 13.90
CA PHE A 462 5.27 -15.38 15.24
C PHE A 462 5.38 -16.86 15.59
N THR A 463 4.58 -17.73 14.97
CA THR A 463 4.82 -19.19 15.06
C THR A 463 6.13 -19.57 14.38
N LEU A 464 6.32 -19.14 13.13
CA LEU A 464 7.49 -19.48 12.34
C LEU A 464 8.77 -18.81 12.86
N ALA A 465 8.66 -17.73 13.65
CA ALA A 465 9.79 -17.11 14.34
C ALA A 465 10.52 -18.10 15.26
N HIS A 466 9.80 -19.01 15.92
CA HIS A 466 10.40 -20.07 16.75
C HIS A 466 11.32 -20.98 15.93
N ARG A 467 10.89 -21.33 14.71
CA ARG A 467 11.68 -22.14 13.77
C ARG A 467 12.84 -21.34 13.18
N LEU A 468 12.60 -20.06 12.90
CA LEU A 468 13.58 -19.14 12.32
C LEU A 468 14.79 -18.91 13.23
N MET A 469 14.60 -19.02 14.55
CA MET A 469 15.62 -18.82 15.59
C MET A 469 15.94 -20.10 16.37
N ALA A 470 15.58 -21.28 15.88
CA ALA A 470 15.69 -22.54 16.63
C ALA A 470 17.11 -22.87 17.15
N ASP A 471 18.14 -22.40 16.43
CA ASP A 471 19.55 -22.65 16.77
C ASP A 471 20.16 -21.58 17.70
N GLY A 472 19.37 -20.62 18.19
CA GLY A 472 19.85 -19.48 18.98
C GLY A 472 18.89 -19.02 20.07
N ASN A 473 19.30 -18.01 20.84
CA ASN A 473 18.44 -17.39 21.84
C ASN A 473 17.63 -16.24 21.20
N GLU A 474 16.31 -16.23 21.38
CA GLU A 474 15.44 -15.16 20.89
C GLU A 474 15.88 -13.78 21.41
N ALA A 475 16.42 -13.70 22.63
CA ALA A 475 16.89 -12.45 23.23
C ALA A 475 18.06 -11.79 22.47
N ASP A 476 18.75 -12.53 21.61
CA ASP A 476 19.84 -12.01 20.79
C ASP A 476 19.34 -11.24 19.55
N TYR A 477 18.04 -11.33 19.26
CA TYR A 477 17.44 -10.80 18.04
C TYR A 477 16.44 -9.67 18.31
N VAL A 478 16.50 -8.64 17.46
CA VAL A 478 15.42 -7.68 17.31
C VAL A 478 14.54 -8.11 16.15
N LEU A 479 13.32 -8.55 16.47
CA LEU A 479 12.30 -8.88 15.48
C LEU A 479 11.78 -7.59 14.83
N THR A 480 11.89 -7.48 13.52
CA THR A 480 11.52 -6.29 12.77
C THR A 480 10.66 -6.68 11.58
N ASP A 481 9.51 -6.02 11.45
CA ASP A 481 8.66 -6.18 10.27
C ASP A 481 9.43 -5.73 9.02
N GLY A 482 9.38 -6.54 7.96
CA GLY A 482 10.10 -6.28 6.70
C GLY A 482 9.75 -4.92 6.09
N GLU A 483 8.54 -4.43 6.30
CA GLU A 483 8.10 -3.10 5.87
C GLU A 483 8.98 -1.97 6.42
N ARG A 484 9.48 -2.15 7.66
CA ARG A 484 10.37 -1.18 8.33
C ARG A 484 11.79 -1.28 7.78
N ILE A 485 12.30 -2.50 7.54
CA ILE A 485 13.60 -2.72 6.88
C ILE A 485 13.58 -2.13 5.47
N CYS A 486 12.50 -2.37 4.72
CA CYS A 486 12.26 -1.84 3.39
C CYS A 486 12.31 -0.31 3.38
N SER A 487 11.57 0.33 4.30
CA SER A 487 11.57 1.79 4.41
C SER A 487 12.96 2.37 4.64
N THR A 488 13.76 1.76 5.51
CA THR A 488 15.14 2.18 5.77
C THR A 488 16.05 1.94 4.56
N ALA A 489 15.96 0.76 3.94
CA ALA A 489 16.91 0.31 2.92
C ALA A 489 16.68 0.93 1.53
N ILE A 490 15.43 1.08 1.12
CA ILE A 490 15.07 1.54 -0.24
C ILE A 490 14.33 2.89 -0.27
N GLY A 491 13.92 3.42 0.90
CA GLY A 491 13.28 4.72 1.02
C GLY A 491 11.76 4.73 0.83
N TRP A 492 11.14 3.60 0.51
CA TRP A 492 9.69 3.51 0.29
C TRP A 492 9.12 2.18 0.78
N ASN A 493 7.88 2.23 1.28
CA ASN A 493 7.11 1.06 1.66
C ASN A 493 5.62 1.40 1.61
N PHE A 494 4.83 0.43 1.15
CA PHE A 494 3.38 0.45 1.18
C PHE A 494 2.83 -0.96 1.47
N GLY A 495 3.50 -1.69 2.36
CA GLY A 495 3.11 -3.06 2.71
C GLY A 495 3.36 -4.10 1.63
N ASP A 496 4.24 -3.81 0.66
CA ASP A 496 4.51 -4.73 -0.44
C ASP A 496 5.72 -5.63 -0.15
N GLY A 497 5.44 -6.88 0.23
CA GLY A 497 6.45 -7.90 0.48
C GLY A 497 7.38 -8.22 -0.67
N HIS A 498 7.02 -7.84 -1.91
CA HIS A 498 7.91 -7.98 -3.06
C HIS A 498 9.15 -7.09 -2.98
N MET A 499 9.18 -6.11 -2.08
CA MET A 499 10.30 -5.20 -1.89
C MET A 499 11.26 -5.61 -0.77
N HIS A 500 10.86 -6.54 0.09
CA HIS A 500 11.66 -6.99 1.23
C HIS A 500 11.77 -8.52 1.30
N ASN A 501 11.84 -9.15 0.12
CA ASN A 501 12.04 -10.58 -0.08
C ASN A 501 13.52 -10.91 -0.33
N GLU A 502 13.79 -12.09 -0.90
CA GLU A 502 15.13 -12.61 -1.20
C GLU A 502 15.99 -11.62 -2.00
N GLN A 503 15.39 -10.77 -2.84
CA GLN A 503 16.12 -9.76 -3.60
C GLN A 503 16.74 -8.69 -2.70
N LEU A 504 16.00 -8.20 -1.70
CA LEU A 504 16.54 -7.23 -0.74
C LEU A 504 17.56 -7.90 0.18
N ILE A 505 17.29 -9.14 0.61
CA ILE A 505 18.24 -9.92 1.42
C ILE A 505 19.58 -10.05 0.71
N ALA A 506 19.59 -10.45 -0.56
CA ALA A 506 20.81 -10.57 -1.35
C ALA A 506 21.54 -9.23 -1.52
N ALA A 507 20.78 -8.13 -1.75
CA ALA A 507 21.35 -6.80 -1.89
C ALA A 507 22.01 -6.32 -0.58
N LEU A 508 21.40 -6.60 0.58
CA LEU A 508 21.98 -6.29 1.88
C LEU A 508 23.18 -7.19 2.18
N GLN A 509 23.10 -8.50 1.94
CA GLN A 509 24.22 -9.42 2.16
C GLN A 509 25.47 -8.99 1.38
N LYS A 510 25.30 -8.58 0.11
CA LYS A 510 26.41 -8.11 -0.73
C LYS A 510 27.14 -6.88 -0.18
N ARG A 511 26.44 -6.04 0.59
CA ARG A 511 26.96 -4.78 1.13
C ARG A 511 27.45 -4.91 2.57
N CYS A 512 26.74 -5.71 3.35
CA CYS A 512 26.91 -5.79 4.79
C CYS A 512 27.75 -7.00 5.21
N HIS A 513 27.91 -8.01 4.35
CA HIS A 513 28.68 -9.22 4.63
C HIS A 513 28.27 -9.85 5.98
N PHE A 514 26.98 -10.19 6.10
CA PHE A 514 26.48 -10.85 7.31
C PHE A 514 27.13 -12.24 7.45
N GLU A 515 27.33 -12.62 8.69
CA GLU A 515 27.74 -13.94 9.13
C GLU A 515 26.52 -14.84 9.37
N PRO A 516 26.70 -16.17 9.35
CA PRO A 516 25.62 -17.11 9.63
C PRO A 516 24.91 -16.79 10.95
N GLY A 517 23.59 -16.68 10.90
CA GLY A 517 22.74 -16.41 12.06
C GLY A 517 22.60 -14.94 12.43
N GLU A 518 23.29 -13.99 11.79
CA GLU A 518 23.17 -12.57 12.11
C GLU A 518 21.85 -11.95 11.62
N VAL A 519 21.36 -12.39 10.46
CA VAL A 519 20.07 -11.97 9.89
C VAL A 519 19.32 -13.20 9.41
N ARG A 520 18.24 -13.52 10.10
CA ARG A 520 17.30 -14.59 9.73
C ARG A 520 15.98 -13.96 9.30
N VAL A 521 15.45 -14.37 8.16
CA VAL A 521 14.25 -13.80 7.56
C VAL A 521 13.23 -14.90 7.28
N LEU A 522 12.02 -14.71 7.80
CA LEU A 522 10.84 -15.43 7.32
C LEU A 522 10.24 -14.66 6.16
N ILE A 523 9.96 -15.36 5.07
CA ILE A 523 9.21 -14.84 3.92
C ILE A 523 7.92 -15.64 3.80
N LEU A 524 6.77 -14.97 3.93
CA LEU A 524 5.43 -15.56 3.84
C LEU A 524 4.71 -14.97 2.63
N ASP A 525 4.44 -15.80 1.63
CA ASP A 525 3.75 -15.38 0.40
C ASP A 525 2.27 -15.12 0.65
N ALA A 526 1.68 -14.19 -0.09
CA ALA A 526 0.23 -14.03 -0.13
C ALA A 526 -0.47 -15.32 -0.59
N GLN A 527 -1.66 -15.57 -0.06
CA GLN A 527 -2.53 -16.69 -0.41
C GLN A 527 -2.99 -16.56 -1.88
N PRO A 528 -2.73 -17.55 -2.75
CA PRO A 528 -3.38 -17.61 -4.07
C PRO A 528 -4.88 -17.84 -3.91
N ILE A 529 -5.71 -17.15 -4.68
CA ILE A 529 -7.19 -17.17 -4.50
C ILE A 529 -7.79 -18.59 -4.58
N HIS A 530 -7.14 -19.49 -5.32
CA HIS A 530 -7.57 -20.88 -5.54
C HIS A 530 -6.96 -21.90 -4.55
N LYS A 531 -6.14 -21.47 -3.58
CA LYS A 531 -5.47 -22.36 -2.61
C LYS A 531 -5.75 -21.92 -1.18
N GLN A 532 -6.09 -22.85 -0.29
CA GLN A 532 -6.40 -22.55 1.13
C GLN A 532 -5.16 -22.62 2.05
N ARG A 533 -3.99 -22.20 1.55
CA ARG A 533 -2.71 -22.21 2.27
C ARG A 533 -1.81 -21.05 1.84
N GLN A 534 -0.90 -20.63 2.71
CA GLN A 534 0.21 -19.71 2.39
C GLN A 534 1.53 -20.46 2.42
N GLU A 535 2.40 -20.17 1.45
CA GLU A 535 3.74 -20.77 1.37
C GLU A 535 4.73 -19.89 2.14
N TYR A 536 5.69 -20.52 2.82
CA TYR A 536 6.74 -19.81 3.55
C TYR A 536 8.13 -20.32 3.19
N ARG A 537 9.13 -19.46 3.41
CA ARG A 537 10.56 -19.77 3.34
C ARG A 537 11.27 -19.14 4.53
N LEU A 538 12.20 -19.88 5.13
CA LEU A 538 13.11 -19.38 6.15
C LEU A 538 14.50 -19.24 5.52
N VAL A 539 15.06 -18.03 5.61
CA VAL A 539 16.29 -17.64 4.94
C VAL A 539 17.26 -17.11 5.97
N ASP A 540 18.50 -17.55 5.88
CA ASP A 540 19.64 -16.90 6.52
C ASP A 540 20.33 -16.03 5.48
N ALA A 541 20.56 -14.75 5.78
CA ALA A 541 21.08 -13.82 4.77
C ALA A 541 22.48 -14.21 4.26
N ALA A 542 23.27 -14.93 5.07
CA ALA A 542 24.62 -15.35 4.72
C ALA A 542 24.63 -16.70 3.98
N THR A 543 23.81 -17.65 4.41
CA THR A 543 23.86 -19.06 3.98
C THR A 543 22.69 -19.49 3.09
N GLY A 544 21.73 -18.60 2.85
CA GLY A 544 20.58 -18.81 1.99
C GLY A 544 19.39 -19.47 2.68
N GLU A 545 18.48 -20.00 1.88
CA GLU A 545 17.29 -20.68 2.37
C GLU A 545 17.65 -22.00 3.08
N PHE A 546 17.01 -22.27 4.21
CA PHE A 546 17.24 -23.49 5.00
C PHE A 546 15.97 -24.28 5.34
N GLU A 547 14.77 -23.69 5.18
CA GLU A 547 13.50 -24.40 5.32
C GLU A 547 12.44 -23.78 4.40
N ARG A 548 11.56 -24.60 3.81
CA ARG A 548 10.32 -24.13 3.17
C ARG A 548 9.16 -25.07 3.45
N GLY A 549 7.96 -24.50 3.47
CA GLY A 549 6.74 -25.24 3.73
C GLY A 549 5.49 -24.39 3.49
N TYR A 550 4.40 -24.77 4.13
CA TYR A 550 3.15 -24.00 4.10
C TYR A 550 2.41 -24.03 5.45
N VAL A 551 1.54 -23.03 5.63
CA VAL A 551 0.56 -22.96 6.73
C VAL A 551 -0.85 -22.93 6.16
N MET A 552 -1.81 -23.53 6.86
CA MET A 552 -3.20 -23.57 6.42
C MET A 552 -3.95 -22.30 6.85
N VAL A 553 -4.75 -21.73 5.94
CA VAL A 553 -5.54 -20.53 6.25
C VAL A 553 -6.57 -20.80 7.33
N ALA A 554 -7.16 -22.00 7.33
CA ALA A 554 -8.10 -22.43 8.36
C ALA A 554 -7.50 -22.40 9.77
N ASP A 555 -6.22 -22.75 9.90
CA ASP A 555 -5.52 -22.71 11.18
C ASP A 555 -5.21 -21.29 11.62
N MET A 556 -4.81 -20.42 10.69
CA MET A 556 -4.53 -19.03 11.04
C MET A 556 -5.77 -18.31 11.54
N VAL A 557 -6.95 -18.49 10.92
CA VAL A 557 -8.12 -17.64 11.21
C VAL A 557 -8.82 -17.96 12.53
N THR A 558 -8.67 -19.17 13.08
CA THR A 558 -9.38 -19.61 14.30
C THR A 558 -8.68 -19.24 15.60
N ARG A 559 -7.49 -18.66 15.53
CA ARG A 559 -6.59 -18.40 16.67
C ARG A 559 -6.70 -16.99 17.24
N GLN A 560 -6.14 -16.78 18.44
CA GLN A 560 -6.00 -15.44 19.04
C GLN A 560 -4.80 -14.67 18.44
N PRO A 561 -4.75 -13.34 18.54
CA PRO A 561 -3.61 -12.55 18.07
C PRO A 561 -2.27 -12.96 18.70
N TRP A 562 -2.26 -13.40 19.95
CA TRP A 562 -1.05 -13.83 20.68
C TRP A 562 -0.74 -15.33 20.54
N ASP A 563 -1.50 -16.08 19.74
CA ASP A 563 -1.21 -17.49 19.50
C ASP A 563 -0.08 -17.64 18.46
N ASP A 564 0.97 -18.35 18.86
CA ASP A 564 2.18 -18.62 18.08
C ASP A 564 2.41 -20.14 17.86
N THR A 565 1.32 -20.90 17.78
CA THR A 565 1.33 -22.37 17.60
C THR A 565 0.61 -22.84 16.33
N VAL A 566 0.58 -22.01 15.28
CA VAL A 566 0.04 -22.38 13.97
C VAL A 566 0.80 -23.61 13.40
N PRO A 567 0.14 -24.72 13.04
CA PRO A 567 0.80 -25.85 12.42
C PRO A 567 1.48 -25.47 11.11
N ALA A 568 2.78 -25.74 11.02
CA ALA A 568 3.58 -25.57 9.82
C ALA A 568 3.85 -26.94 9.19
N HIS A 569 3.61 -27.05 7.88
CA HIS A 569 3.85 -28.26 7.09
C HIS A 569 5.11 -28.07 6.26
N ILE A 570 6.20 -28.69 6.71
CA ILE A 570 7.50 -28.61 6.06
C ILE A 570 7.47 -29.45 4.78
N THR A 571 7.93 -28.88 3.68
CA THR A 571 8.07 -29.59 2.40
C THR A 571 9.53 -29.83 2.03
N TRP A 572 10.46 -29.06 2.62
CA TRP A 572 11.89 -29.23 2.45
C TRP A 572 12.65 -28.54 3.58
N GLN A 573 13.74 -29.14 4.04
CA GLN A 573 14.65 -28.58 5.02
C GLN A 573 16.11 -28.91 4.64
N LYS A 574 17.03 -27.98 4.88
CA LYS A 574 18.44 -28.20 4.58
C LYS A 574 19.01 -29.27 5.52
N GLY A 575 19.51 -30.36 4.94
CA GLY A 575 20.08 -31.48 5.67
C GLY A 575 19.10 -32.62 6.01
N SER A 576 17.84 -32.53 5.57
CA SER A 576 16.85 -33.62 5.64
C SER A 576 16.91 -34.56 4.44
#